data_AF-A0A3P7FWX9-F1
#
_entry.id   AF-A0A3P7FWX9-F1
#
_cell.length_a   1.000
_cell.length_b   1.000
_cell.length_c   1.000
_cell.angle_alpha   90.00
_cell.angle_beta   90.00
_cell.angle_gamma   90.00
#
_symmetry.space_group_name_H-M   'P 1'
#
loop_
_entity.id
_entity.type
_entity.pdbx_description
1 polymer ?
#
loop_
_entity_poly.entity_id
_entity_poly.type
_entity_poly.pdbx_seq_one_letter_code
_entity_poly.pdbx_strand_id
1 'polypeptide(L)' 'MKIALNSVSSLNNPESLIQTSTENSLFGDYDERSWFGESGVPNLARDPIAQFLAVLQKPQTMGNLEALIRFLFHFFLFF' A
#
# COMPACT_ATOMS: atom_id res chain seq x y z
N MET A 1 0.61 -42.21 41.64
CA MET A 1 -0.44 -41.29 41.13
C MET A 1 0.26 -40.07 40.50
N LYS A 2 -0.01 -39.77 39.21
CA LYS A 2 0.51 -38.69 38.32
C LYS A 2 2.04 -38.71 38.02
N ILE A 3 2.54 -39.34 36.94
CA ILE A 3 2.61 -38.92 35.49
C ILE A 3 3.39 -37.60 35.33
N ALA A 4 4.40 -37.39 34.50
CA ALA A 4 5.29 -38.20 33.64
C ALA A 4 6.48 -37.28 33.22
N LEU A 5 7.59 -37.90 32.84
CA LEU A 5 8.78 -37.28 32.23
C LEU A 5 8.57 -36.90 30.76
N ASN A 6 9.35 -35.89 30.34
CA ASN A 6 9.77 -35.53 28.98
C ASN A 6 8.78 -34.85 28.02
N SER A 7 9.05 -33.57 27.71
CA SER A 7 9.29 -33.17 26.31
C SER A 7 9.96 -31.78 26.23
N VAL A 8 11.24 -31.81 25.83
CA VAL A 8 11.86 -30.97 24.79
C VAL A 8 11.88 -29.45 24.96
N SER A 9 13.09 -28.96 25.22
CA SER A 9 13.62 -27.65 24.84
C SER A 9 13.41 -27.36 23.34
N SER A 10 12.69 -26.29 22.99
CA SER A 10 12.72 -25.76 21.62
C SER A 10 12.19 -24.32 21.56
N LEU A 11 13.06 -23.42 21.10
CA LEU A 11 12.81 -22.13 20.45
C LEU A 11 12.12 -21.03 21.27
N ASN A 12 12.84 -20.04 21.81
CA ASN A 12 13.34 -18.87 21.05
C ASN A 12 12.35 -18.41 19.97
N ASN A 13 11.43 -17.52 20.33
CA ASN A 13 10.79 -16.63 19.36
C ASN A 13 10.51 -15.23 19.97
N PRO A 14 11.28 -14.18 19.60
CA PRO A 14 11.02 -12.80 19.96
C PRO A 14 10.11 -12.11 18.92
N GLU A 15 8.98 -12.73 18.53
CA GLU A 15 8.09 -12.20 17.47
C GLU A 15 6.60 -12.18 17.86
N SER A 16 6.26 -12.06 19.15
CA SER A 16 4.87 -11.79 19.55
C SER A 16 4.69 -10.29 19.84
N LEU A 17 3.78 -9.65 19.11
CA LEU A 17 3.32 -8.27 19.24
C LEU A 17 4.21 -7.17 18.61
N ILE A 18 4.36 -7.20 17.29
CA ILE A 18 4.20 -5.95 16.54
C ILE A 18 2.70 -5.74 16.35
N GLN A 19 2.01 -5.28 17.40
CA GLN A 19 0.68 -4.72 17.28
C GLN A 19 0.82 -3.26 16.83
N THR A 20 1.11 -3.05 15.54
CA THR A 20 0.85 -1.75 14.91
C THR A 20 -0.63 -1.67 14.52
N SER A 21 -1.52 -1.80 15.51
CA SER A 21 -2.92 -1.35 15.39
C SER A 21 -3.03 0.03 16.04
N THR A 22 -2.22 0.97 15.59
CA THR A 22 -2.73 2.34 15.45
C THR A 22 -3.37 2.35 14.09
N GLU A 23 -4.66 2.00 14.00
CA GLU A 23 -5.45 2.32 12.81
C GLU A 23 -5.26 3.81 12.58
N ASN A 24 -4.43 4.14 11.59
CA ASN A 24 -4.23 5.52 11.22
C ASN A 24 -5.57 5.95 10.60
N SER A 25 -6.37 6.71 11.35
CA SER A 25 -7.75 7.08 10.98
C SER A 25 -7.84 7.75 9.61
N LEU A 26 -6.73 8.20 9.05
CA LEU A 26 -6.61 8.75 7.70
C LEU A 26 -6.75 7.67 6.59
N PHE A 27 -6.61 6.40 6.95
CA PHE A 27 -6.67 5.23 6.07
C PHE A 27 -7.69 4.19 6.56
N GLY A 28 -8.58 4.54 7.49
CA GLY A 28 -9.55 3.59 8.07
C GLY A 28 -10.48 2.95 7.03
N ASP A 29 -10.65 3.63 5.89
CA ASP A 29 -11.44 3.25 4.73
C ASP A 29 -10.58 2.88 3.51
N TYR A 30 -9.25 2.82 3.66
CA TYR A 30 -8.36 2.38 2.59
C TYR A 30 -8.40 0.86 2.45
N ASP A 31 -9.07 0.38 1.39
CA ASP A 31 -9.03 -1.02 0.96
C ASP A 31 -8.09 -1.19 -0.22
N GLU A 32 -6.92 -1.81 0.00
CA GLU A 32 -5.94 -2.07 -1.04
C GLU A 32 -6.50 -2.95 -2.17
N ARG A 33 -7.41 -3.88 -1.85
CA ARG A 33 -8.00 -4.79 -2.84
C ARG A 33 -8.89 -4.05 -3.84
N SER A 34 -9.49 -2.94 -3.44
CA SER A 34 -10.26 -2.07 -4.33
C SER A 34 -9.38 -1.40 -5.39
N TRP A 35 -8.08 -1.21 -5.13
CA TRP A 35 -7.15 -0.57 -6.06
C TRP A 35 -6.31 -1.56 -6.87
N PHE A 36 -5.86 -2.65 -6.24
CA PHE A 36 -4.89 -3.61 -6.81
C PHE A 36 -5.48 -4.98 -7.13
N GLY A 37 -6.76 -5.20 -6.81
CA GLY A 37 -7.42 -6.49 -6.91
C GLY A 37 -6.93 -7.51 -5.88
N GLU A 38 -7.53 -8.70 -5.89
CA GLU A 38 -7.23 -9.77 -4.92
C GLU A 38 -5.78 -10.29 -5.02
N SER A 39 -5.16 -10.15 -6.20
CA SER A 39 -3.80 -10.66 -6.42
C SER A 39 -2.70 -9.74 -5.90
N GLY A 40 -3.03 -8.49 -5.56
CA GLY A 40 -2.05 -7.42 -5.28
C GLY A 40 -1.22 -7.00 -6.51
N VAL A 41 -1.34 -7.70 -7.64
CA VAL A 41 -0.70 -7.37 -8.91
C VAL A 41 -1.73 -6.66 -9.80
N PRO A 42 -1.54 -5.36 -10.09
CA PRO A 42 -2.49 -4.60 -10.88
C PRO A 42 -2.69 -5.20 -12.28
N ASN A 43 -3.93 -5.56 -12.59
CA ASN A 43 -4.42 -6.03 -13.87
C ASN A 43 -5.09 -4.87 -14.64
N LEU A 44 -4.54 -4.56 -15.80
CA LEU A 44 -4.99 -3.45 -16.64
C LEU A 44 -6.48 -3.48 -17.01
N ALA A 45 -7.08 -4.66 -17.10
CA ALA A 45 -8.49 -4.81 -17.51
C ALA A 45 -9.50 -4.59 -16.38
N ARG A 46 -9.05 -4.57 -15.12
CA ARG A 46 -9.95 -4.57 -13.96
C ARG A 46 -9.57 -3.53 -12.92
N ASP A 47 -8.28 -3.31 -12.72
CA ASP A 47 -7.79 -2.59 -11.55
C ASP A 47 -7.62 -1.10 -11.86
N PRO A 48 -8.24 -0.21 -11.05
CA PRO A 48 -8.20 1.23 -11.29
C PRO A 48 -6.78 1.78 -11.38
N ILE A 49 -5.88 1.30 -10.51
CA ILE A 49 -4.49 1.79 -10.50
C ILE A 49 -3.74 1.39 -11.77
N ALA A 50 -4.00 0.19 -12.30
CA ALA A 50 -3.38 -0.28 -13.53
C ALA A 50 -3.80 0.58 -14.73
N GLN A 51 -5.09 0.91 -14.82
CA GLN A 51 -5.63 1.80 -15.85
C GLN A 51 -5.04 3.20 -15.74
N PHE A 52 -4.96 3.74 -14.52
CA PHE A 52 -4.34 5.04 -14.28
C PHE A 52 -2.86 5.07 -14.70
N LEU A 53 -2.09 4.07 -14.29
CA LEU A 53 -0.66 3.95 -14.66
C LEU A 53 -0.48 3.83 -16.18
N ALA A 54 -1.34 3.09 -16.88
CA ALA A 54 -1.29 2.98 -18.34
C ALA A 54 -1.59 4.32 -19.05
N VAL A 55 -2.46 5.15 -18.47
CA VAL A 55 -2.69 6.51 -18.97
C VAL A 55 -1.46 7.38 -18.73
N LEU A 56 -0.85 7.31 -17.54
CA LEU A 56 0.39 8.06 -17.23
C LEU A 56 1.59 7.64 -18.08
N GLN A 57 1.66 6.38 -18.51
CA GLN A 57 2.71 5.91 -19.41
C GLN A 57 2.69 6.60 -20.79
N LYS A 58 1.59 7.25 -21.17
CA LYS A 58 1.53 8.02 -22.42
C LYS A 58 2.37 9.30 -22.26
N PRO A 59 3.39 9.55 -23.12
CA PRO A 59 4.33 10.67 -22.94
C PRO A 59 3.64 12.03 -22.85
N GLN A 60 2.63 12.25 -23.68
CA GLN A 60 1.80 13.44 -23.70
C GLN A 60 1.03 13.64 -22.38
N THR A 61 0.52 12.56 -21.77
CA THR A 61 -0.18 12.64 -20.49
C THR A 61 0.79 12.96 -19.35
N MET A 62 1.98 12.35 -19.33
CA MET A 62 3.02 12.70 -18.36
C MET A 62 3.48 14.15 -18.52
N GLY A 63 3.67 14.64 -19.75
CA GLY A 63 4.03 16.03 -20.01
C GLY A 63 2.96 17.02 -19.54
N ASN A 64 1.67 16.71 -19.74
CA ASN A 64 0.58 17.52 -19.23
C ASN A 64 0.55 17.54 -17.69
N LEU A 65 0.80 16.39 -17.05
CA LEU A 65 0.88 16.29 -15.59
C LEU A 65 2.05 17.13 -15.04
N GLU A 66 3.22 17.05 -15.67
CA GLU A 66 4.38 17.88 -15.32
C GLU A 66 4.05 19.37 -15.42
N ALA A 67 3.42 19.80 -16.52
CA ALA A 67 3.00 21.17 -16.71
C ALA A 67 2.02 21.64 -15.63
N LEU A 68 1.05 20.80 -15.26
CA LEU A 68 0.10 21.09 -14.19
C LEU A 68 0.80 21.22 -12.83
N ILE A 69 1.70 20.30 -12.49
CA ILE A 69 2.47 20.36 -11.24
C ILE A 69 3.32 21.62 -11.19
N ARG A 70 3.97 21.98 -12.30
CA ARG A 70 4.76 23.22 -12.40
C ARG A 70 3.90 24.46 -12.24
N PHE A 71 2.70 24.48 -12.84
CA PHE A 71 1.75 25.57 -12.68
C PHE A 71 1.31 25.72 -11.23
N LEU A 72 0.90 24.63 -10.58
CA LEU A 72 0.48 24.65 -9.18
C LEU A 72 1.62 25.06 -8.25
N PHE A 73 2.82 24.52 -8.45
CA PHE A 73 3.99 24.88 -7.65
C PHE A 73 4.32 26.37 -7.78
N HIS A 74 4.28 26.91 -9.00
CA HIS A 74 4.44 28.35 -9.20
C HIS A 74 3.32 29.12 -8.50
N PHE A 75 2.07 28.70 -8.70
CA PHE A 75 0.90 29.40 -8.17
C PHE A 75 0.92 29.46 -6.63
N PHE A 76 1.26 28.36 -5.95
CA PHE A 76 1.25 28.29 -4.48
C PHE A 76 2.54 28.79 -3.80
N LEU A 77 3.66 28.89 -4.52
CA LEU A 77 4.91 29.40 -3.93
C LEU A 77 5.05 30.92 -4.08
N PHE A 78 4.36 31.52 -5.05
CA PHE A 78 4.47 32.95 -5.37
C PHE A 78 3.20 33.78 -5.06
N PHE A 79 2.17 33.17 -4.48
CA PHE A 79 1.01 33.84 -3.86
C PHE A 79 0.85 33.35 -2.42
#